data_AF-L2G237-F1
#
_entry.id   AF-L2G237-F1
#
_cell.length_a   1.000
_cell.length_b   1.000
_cell.length_c   1.000
_cell.angle_alpha   90.00
_cell.angle_beta   90.00
_cell.angle_gamma   90.00
#
_symmetry.space_group_name_H-M   'P 1'
#
loop_
_entity.id
_entity.type
_entity.pdbx_description
1 polymer ?
#
loop_
_entity_poly.entity_id
_entity_poly.type
_entity_poly.pdbx_seq_one_letter_code
_entity_poly.pdbx_strand_id
1 'polypeptide(L)'
;MADFGRSHNPSDLSSLPQELLRLILSHSSDIHSLLHTVASCRAFYGAFHSFPSPLIDSVLHRELDGSLLPEIIRATRARRLCNSSLSKQELSEARKKLLQREPEKSLDWAVPEGIAAIQLGNSVADLSLAICREYLNNLESHIGNGHEWPPSDDELRRIQQSLFRFETYCNTFPPLGEHLWPNDDVREEWTTFFDIYQPWEIEQLGSVHEALFRLLAPVFNDCAQHDISWAWDEVRYARDYDDGHVEWLLSGGLRYVNKILSTANFHDRWVLMGGREAIHHECNWLYETFQTYKNLFLLRQKGQASGIGRVTKPGDLKENDFLSTVERLWEWSHVKHYEGWGEQSFRCNMAMEDLFRSLRSCGYVFWDESRLTRIGWFDQSVHDLDLDIGDEIFKNAPSLRSEERSWIIRSGLYQDGKRGYWDGNPETTAIDPSQEWRLAAYD
;
A
#
# COMPACT_ATOMS: atom_id res chain seq x y z
N MET A 1 8.06 -69.48 36.78
CA MET A 1 6.97 -68.48 36.80
C MET A 1 7.62 -67.14 36.51
N ALA A 2 7.50 -66.71 35.26
CA ALA A 2 7.94 -65.40 34.80
C ALA A 2 6.81 -64.41 35.11
N ASP A 3 7.16 -63.24 35.64
CA ASP A 3 6.25 -62.11 35.73
C ASP A 3 6.83 -60.96 34.90
N PHE A 4 6.16 -60.71 33.77
CA PHE A 4 6.50 -59.70 32.78
C PHE A 4 5.93 -58.35 33.22
N GLY A 5 6.65 -57.65 34.09
CA GLY A 5 6.36 -56.27 34.47
C GLY A 5 7.21 -55.25 33.73
N ARG A 6 7.22 -55.25 32.38
CA ARG A 6 7.75 -54.10 31.63
C ARG A 6 6.71 -52.98 31.72
N SER A 7 6.90 -52.06 32.66
CA SER A 7 6.25 -50.76 32.60
C SER A 7 6.66 -50.08 31.28
N HIS A 8 5.78 -50.08 30.30
CA HIS A 8 5.88 -49.15 29.18
C HIS A 8 5.76 -47.74 29.77
N ASN A 9 6.90 -47.09 30.06
CA ASN A 9 6.90 -45.65 30.20
C ASN A 9 6.42 -45.10 28.85
N PRO A 10 5.32 -44.35 28.79
CA PRO A 10 4.93 -43.71 27.54
C PRO A 10 6.10 -42.83 27.11
N SER A 11 6.55 -43.02 25.87
CA SER A 11 7.60 -42.21 25.25
C SER A 11 7.17 -40.74 25.37
N ASP A 12 7.84 -39.99 26.24
CA ASP A 12 7.53 -38.57 26.41
C ASP A 12 7.91 -37.85 25.10
N LEU A 13 7.02 -37.00 24.61
CA LEU A 13 7.23 -36.18 23.41
C LEU A 13 8.52 -35.36 23.55
N SER A 14 8.87 -34.95 24.78
CA SER A 14 10.09 -34.19 25.08
C SER A 14 11.38 -34.99 24.86
N SER A 15 11.30 -36.33 24.79
CA SER A 15 12.43 -37.24 24.60
C SER A 15 12.75 -37.55 23.14
N LEU A 16 11.96 -37.02 22.20
CA LEU A 16 12.19 -37.23 20.77
C LEU A 16 13.50 -36.55 20.30
N PRO A 17 14.17 -37.10 19.27
CA PRO A 17 15.26 -36.42 18.57
C PRO A 17 14.86 -35.02 18.09
N GLN A 18 15.85 -34.12 18.03
CA GLN A 18 15.66 -32.72 17.63
C GLN A 18 15.03 -32.59 16.24
N GLU A 19 15.35 -33.50 15.32
CA GLU A 19 14.82 -33.54 13.97
C GLU A 19 13.31 -33.80 13.95
N LEU A 20 12.82 -34.69 14.82
CA LEU A 20 11.39 -34.97 14.94
C LEU A 20 10.65 -33.82 15.61
N LEU A 21 11.26 -33.20 16.63
CA LEU A 21 10.69 -32.00 17.26
C LEU A 21 10.59 -30.85 16.25
N ARG A 22 11.61 -30.62 15.43
CA ARG A 22 11.57 -29.60 14.36
C ARG A 22 10.53 -29.94 13.30
N LEU A 23 10.41 -31.20 12.90
CA LEU A 23 9.38 -31.63 11.97
C LEU A 23 7.99 -31.31 12.52
N ILE A 24 7.73 -31.66 13.79
CA ILE A 24 6.46 -31.32 14.48
C ILE A 24 6.23 -29.80 14.45
N LEU A 25 7.25 -28.99 14.81
CA LEU A 25 7.14 -27.54 14.79
C LEU A 25 6.88 -26.98 13.38
N SER A 26 7.48 -27.56 12.33
CA SER A 26 7.28 -27.11 10.94
C SER A 26 5.85 -27.32 10.42
N HIS A 27 5.08 -28.19 11.09
CA HIS A 27 3.67 -28.43 10.82
C HIS A 27 2.70 -27.53 11.61
N SER A 28 3.21 -26.54 12.36
CA SER A 28 2.36 -25.56 13.05
C SER A 28 1.49 -24.80 12.05
N SER A 29 0.18 -24.69 12.27
CA SER A 29 -0.75 -24.03 11.35
C SER A 29 -0.39 -22.58 11.07
N ASP A 30 0.11 -21.90 12.09
CA ASP A 30 0.38 -20.47 12.11
C ASP A 30 1.51 -20.12 13.11
N ILE A 31 1.97 -18.88 13.06
CA ILE A 31 3.09 -18.36 13.85
C ILE A 31 2.77 -18.33 15.33
N HIS A 32 1.51 -18.07 15.71
CA HIS A 32 1.11 -18.07 17.11
C HIS A 32 1.14 -19.48 17.67
N SER A 33 0.58 -20.46 16.96
CA SER A 33 0.63 -21.88 17.28
C SER A 33 2.07 -22.39 17.38
N LEU A 34 2.95 -21.95 16.47
CA LEU A 34 4.38 -22.25 16.54
C LEU A 34 4.98 -21.72 17.85
N LEU A 35 4.79 -20.42 18.13
CA LEU A 35 5.38 -19.77 19.31
C LEU A 35 4.81 -20.33 20.63
N HIS A 36 3.52 -20.65 20.69
CA HIS A 36 2.90 -21.30 21.85
C HIS A 36 3.46 -22.71 22.06
N THR A 37 3.66 -23.48 21.00
CA THR A 37 4.28 -24.81 21.08
C THR A 37 5.73 -24.70 21.57
N VAL A 38 6.50 -23.74 21.04
CA VAL A 38 7.87 -23.44 21.47
C VAL A 38 7.92 -23.05 22.96
N ALA A 39 6.94 -22.27 23.43
CA ALA A 39 6.85 -21.84 24.82
C ALA A 39 6.40 -22.96 25.78
N SER A 40 5.81 -24.04 25.28
CA SER A 40 5.22 -25.10 26.11
C SER A 40 6.25 -25.95 26.87
N CYS A 41 7.45 -26.17 26.30
CA CYS A 41 8.48 -26.97 26.97
C CYS A 41 9.91 -26.66 26.47
N ARG A 42 10.90 -27.01 27.29
CA ARG A 42 12.32 -26.78 26.98
C ARG A 42 12.81 -27.57 25.75
N ALA A 43 12.23 -28.74 25.48
CA ALA A 43 12.62 -29.55 24.32
C ALA A 43 12.24 -28.85 23.01
N PHE A 44 11.01 -28.34 22.89
CA PHE A 44 10.57 -27.55 21.74
C PHE A 44 11.33 -26.23 21.63
N TYR A 45 11.57 -25.55 22.75
CA TYR A 45 12.42 -24.36 22.76
C TYR A 45 13.81 -24.64 22.19
N GLY A 46 14.48 -25.71 22.63
CA GLY A 46 15.79 -26.09 22.11
C GLY A 46 15.78 -26.44 20.62
N ALA A 47 14.73 -27.13 20.16
CA ALA A 47 14.55 -27.49 18.76
C ALA A 47 14.35 -26.26 17.85
N PHE A 48 13.56 -25.30 18.31
CA PHE A 48 13.32 -24.05 17.61
C PHE A 48 14.54 -23.13 17.63
N HIS A 49 15.15 -22.91 18.79
CA HIS A 49 16.28 -21.98 18.96
C HIS A 49 17.48 -22.37 18.08
N SER A 50 17.68 -23.66 17.83
CA SER A 50 18.75 -24.16 16.97
C SER A 50 18.45 -24.09 15.46
N PHE A 51 17.19 -23.80 15.08
CA PHE A 51 16.75 -23.80 13.68
C PHE A 51 15.51 -22.91 13.44
N PRO A 52 15.51 -21.63 13.84
CA PRO A 52 14.28 -20.83 13.85
C PRO A 52 13.84 -20.42 12.44
N SER A 53 14.79 -20.02 11.59
CA SER A 53 14.53 -19.42 10.29
C SER A 53 13.76 -20.35 9.33
N PRO A 54 14.14 -21.63 9.14
CA PRO A 54 13.36 -22.53 8.28
C PRO A 54 11.99 -22.91 8.84
N LEU A 55 11.82 -22.88 10.17
CA LEU A 55 10.52 -23.09 10.80
C LEU A 55 9.59 -21.90 10.53
N ILE A 56 10.11 -20.68 10.66
CA ILE A 56 9.37 -19.45 10.32
C ILE A 56 9.03 -19.43 8.83
N ASP A 57 9.99 -19.75 7.96
CA ASP A 57 9.80 -19.81 6.51
C ASP A 57 8.68 -20.80 6.14
N SER A 58 8.65 -21.98 6.79
CA SER A 58 7.59 -22.97 6.58
C SER A 58 6.19 -22.48 7.00
N VAL A 59 6.12 -21.64 8.03
CA VAL A 59 4.87 -21.03 8.48
C VAL A 59 4.45 -19.90 7.54
N LEU A 60 5.40 -19.06 7.11
CA LEU A 60 5.14 -17.98 6.14
C LEU A 60 4.57 -18.54 4.83
N HIS A 61 5.15 -19.61 4.31
CA HIS A 61 4.66 -20.30 3.11
C HIS A 61 3.25 -20.88 3.26
N ARG A 62 2.78 -21.09 4.50
CA ARG A 62 1.46 -21.66 4.81
C ARG A 62 0.40 -20.59 5.07
N GLU A 63 0.79 -19.52 5.77
CA GLU A 63 -0.10 -18.41 6.09
C GLU A 63 -0.25 -17.41 4.93
N LEU A 64 0.79 -17.26 4.11
CA LEU A 64 0.82 -16.30 3.01
C LEU A 64 0.78 -17.03 1.67
N ASP A 65 0.18 -16.40 0.66
CA ASP A 65 0.24 -16.91 -0.70
C ASP A 65 1.71 -16.97 -1.16
N GLY A 66 2.20 -18.19 -1.43
CA GLY A 66 3.58 -18.42 -1.85
C GLY A 66 3.97 -17.67 -3.13
N SER A 67 3.01 -17.26 -3.95
CA SER A 67 3.25 -16.41 -5.13
C SER A 67 3.60 -14.96 -4.77
N LEU A 68 3.25 -14.50 -3.56
CA LEU A 68 3.58 -13.17 -3.03
C LEU A 68 4.92 -13.14 -2.27
N LEU A 69 5.48 -14.31 -1.94
CA LEU A 69 6.68 -14.41 -1.13
C LEU A 69 7.88 -13.60 -1.67
N PRO A 70 8.15 -13.54 -2.99
CA PRO A 70 9.23 -12.70 -3.51
C PRO A 70 9.04 -11.21 -3.17
N GLU A 71 7.80 -10.72 -3.21
CA GLU A 71 7.48 -9.33 -2.88
C GLU A 71 7.56 -9.08 -1.36
N ILE A 72 7.12 -10.04 -0.53
CA ILE A 72 7.25 -9.99 0.93
C ILE A 72 8.73 -9.96 1.36
N ILE A 73 9.57 -10.81 0.75
CA ILE A 73 11.01 -10.85 1.00
C ILE A 73 11.63 -9.50 0.64
N ARG A 74 11.27 -8.93 -0.51
CA ARG A 74 11.78 -7.63 -0.97
C ARG A 74 11.40 -6.51 -0.01
N ALA A 75 10.13 -6.41 0.40
CA ALA A 75 9.65 -5.43 1.37
C ALA A 75 10.37 -5.58 2.73
N THR A 76 10.56 -6.82 3.20
CA THR A 76 11.27 -7.11 4.45
C THR A 76 12.73 -6.65 4.39
N ARG A 77 13.42 -6.88 3.26
CA ARG A 77 14.80 -6.43 3.05
C ARG A 77 14.90 -4.92 2.96
N ALA A 78 13.99 -4.26 2.24
CA ALA A 78 13.90 -2.81 2.22
C ALA A 78 13.82 -2.26 3.65
N ARG A 79 12.99 -2.88 4.49
CA ARG A 79 12.87 -2.50 5.91
C ARG A 79 14.14 -2.72 6.71
N ARG A 80 14.86 -3.82 6.49
CA ARG A 80 16.19 -4.05 7.10
C ARG A 80 17.18 -2.96 6.72
N LEU A 81 17.20 -2.54 5.45
CA LEU A 81 18.06 -1.47 4.98
C LEU A 81 17.70 -0.13 5.63
N CYS A 82 16.41 0.19 5.73
CA CYS A 82 15.92 1.39 6.42
C CYS A 82 16.40 1.48 7.87
N ASN A 83 16.40 0.35 8.58
CA ASN A 83 16.83 0.26 9.98
C ASN A 83 18.34 0.02 10.16
N SER A 84 19.11 -0.06 9.07
CA SER A 84 20.53 -0.37 9.14
C SER A 84 21.35 0.86 9.53
N SER A 85 22.48 0.63 10.21
CA SER A 85 23.45 1.70 10.52
C SER A 85 24.49 1.90 9.40
N LEU A 86 24.12 1.60 8.15
CA LEU A 86 25.00 1.74 6.99
C LEU A 86 25.30 3.21 6.69
N SER A 87 26.49 3.47 6.15
CA SER A 87 26.80 4.79 5.58
C SER A 87 25.91 5.08 4.36
N LYS A 88 25.81 6.36 3.97
CA LYS A 88 25.02 6.75 2.78
C LYS A 88 25.44 6.01 1.51
N GLN A 89 26.74 5.78 1.31
CA GLN A 89 27.25 5.06 0.14
C GLN A 89 26.87 3.58 0.19
N GLU A 90 27.09 2.91 1.32
CA GLU A 90 26.72 1.50 1.50
C GLU A 90 25.21 1.30 1.35
N LEU A 91 24.39 2.23 1.85
CA LEU A 91 22.94 2.21 1.69
C LEU A 91 22.54 2.35 0.22
N SER A 92 23.15 3.28 -0.52
CA SER A 92 22.90 3.46 -1.95
C SER A 92 23.27 2.19 -2.76
N GLU A 93 24.41 1.57 -2.45
CA GLU A 93 24.83 0.30 -3.07
C GLU A 93 23.87 -0.86 -2.72
N ALA A 94 23.44 -0.96 -1.46
CA ALA A 94 22.50 -1.97 -1.01
C ALA A 94 21.12 -1.80 -1.63
N ARG A 95 20.64 -0.56 -1.81
CA ARG A 95 19.41 -0.24 -2.55
C ARG A 95 19.52 -0.65 -4.01
N LYS A 96 20.61 -0.30 -4.69
CA LYS A 96 20.84 -0.75 -6.07
C LYS A 96 20.77 -2.27 -6.20
N LYS A 97 21.35 -3.00 -5.25
CA LYS A 97 21.26 -4.47 -5.21
C LYS A 97 19.83 -4.96 -4.99
N LEU A 98 19.08 -4.36 -4.05
CA LEU A 98 17.67 -4.68 -3.82
C LEU A 98 16.83 -4.52 -5.10
N LEU A 99 17.13 -3.49 -5.89
CA LEU A 99 16.42 -3.17 -7.12
C LEU A 99 16.79 -4.07 -8.32
N GLN A 100 17.80 -4.93 -8.24
CA GLN A 100 18.19 -5.83 -9.35
C GLN A 100 17.18 -6.96 -9.64
N ARG A 101 16.07 -7.07 -8.89
CA ARG A 101 14.99 -8.08 -9.05
C ARG A 101 15.50 -9.52 -9.18
N GLU A 102 16.59 -9.88 -8.49
CA GLU A 102 17.06 -11.27 -8.49
C GLU A 102 15.95 -12.20 -7.93
N PRO A 103 15.72 -13.38 -8.53
CA PRO A 103 14.70 -14.32 -8.07
C PRO A 103 15.17 -14.99 -6.78
N GLU A 104 14.87 -14.34 -5.66
CA GLU A 104 15.27 -14.79 -4.35
C GLU A 104 14.25 -15.76 -3.79
N LYS A 105 14.75 -16.92 -3.37
CA LYS A 105 13.91 -18.06 -2.96
C LYS A 105 13.72 -18.16 -1.45
N SER A 106 14.51 -17.43 -0.66
CA SER A 106 14.45 -17.50 0.80
C SER A 106 15.07 -16.28 1.45
N LEU A 107 14.67 -16.05 2.70
CA LEU A 107 15.28 -15.09 3.60
C LEU A 107 15.71 -15.85 4.86
N ASP A 108 16.84 -15.46 5.45
CA ASP A 108 17.14 -15.92 6.80
C ASP A 108 16.30 -15.11 7.80
N TRP A 109 15.16 -15.67 8.20
CA TRP A 109 14.14 -14.96 8.99
C TRP A 109 14.53 -14.88 10.47
N ALA A 110 14.62 -13.67 11.01
CA ALA A 110 14.51 -13.49 12.45
C ALA A 110 13.03 -13.61 12.86
N VAL A 111 12.77 -14.12 14.08
CA VAL A 111 11.39 -14.28 14.60
C VAL A 111 10.56 -12.99 14.51
N PRO A 112 11.08 -11.82 14.93
CA PRO A 112 10.29 -10.58 14.86
C PRO A 112 9.96 -10.17 13.43
N GLU A 113 10.81 -10.52 12.46
CA GLU A 113 10.60 -10.20 11.05
C GLU A 113 9.56 -11.12 10.42
N GLY A 114 9.58 -12.41 10.74
CA GLY A 114 8.53 -13.34 10.33
C GLY A 114 7.15 -12.90 10.82
N ILE A 115 7.06 -12.51 12.11
CA ILE A 115 5.82 -11.94 12.67
C ILE A 115 5.43 -10.67 11.93
N ALA A 116 6.38 -9.76 11.68
CA ALA A 116 6.10 -8.50 11.00
C ALA A 116 5.65 -8.71 9.55
N ALA A 117 6.20 -9.71 8.85
CA ALA A 117 5.83 -10.09 7.50
C ALA A 117 4.42 -10.67 7.42
N ILE A 118 4.02 -11.52 8.38
CA ILE A 118 2.64 -12.03 8.49
C ILE A 118 1.67 -10.88 8.74
N GLN A 119 1.98 -9.99 9.69
CA GLN A 119 1.14 -8.83 9.99
C GLN A 119 0.99 -7.88 8.80
N LEU A 120 2.07 -7.71 8.01
CA LEU A 120 2.01 -6.98 6.76
C LEU A 120 1.14 -7.70 5.73
N GLY A 121 1.30 -9.01 5.56
CA GLY A 121 0.48 -9.83 4.66
C GLY A 121 -1.01 -9.73 4.97
N ASN A 122 -1.39 -9.78 6.25
CA ASN A 122 -2.76 -9.58 6.68
C ASN A 122 -3.28 -8.18 6.33
N SER A 123 -2.46 -7.14 6.55
CA SER A 123 -2.83 -5.76 6.18
C SER A 123 -2.99 -5.60 4.67
N VAL A 124 -2.12 -6.24 3.88
CA VAL A 124 -2.22 -6.26 2.41
C VAL A 124 -3.49 -6.98 1.97
N ALA A 125 -3.85 -8.10 2.60
CA ALA A 125 -5.09 -8.82 2.30
C ALA A 125 -6.32 -7.93 2.56
N ASP A 126 -6.42 -7.32 3.74
CA ASP A 126 -7.53 -6.42 4.12
C ASP A 126 -7.65 -5.22 3.16
N LEU A 127 -6.53 -4.53 2.91
CA LEU A 127 -6.48 -3.38 2.02
C LEU A 127 -6.79 -3.77 0.57
N SER A 128 -6.31 -4.92 0.09
CA SER A 128 -6.59 -5.39 -1.27
C SER A 128 -8.09 -5.63 -1.49
N LEU A 129 -8.81 -6.12 -0.48
CA LEU A 129 -10.26 -6.29 -0.55
C LEU A 129 -10.99 -4.94 -0.53
N ALA A 130 -10.53 -3.98 0.28
CA ALA A 130 -11.11 -2.64 0.32
C ALA A 130 -10.95 -1.92 -1.03
N ILE A 131 -9.73 -1.92 -1.58
CA ILE A 131 -9.39 -1.34 -2.88
C ILE A 131 -10.16 -2.05 -4.01
N CYS A 132 -10.24 -3.38 -3.99
CA CYS A 132 -10.98 -4.12 -5.00
C CYS A 132 -12.48 -3.76 -5.00
N ARG A 133 -13.10 -3.59 -3.81
CA ARG A 133 -14.50 -3.16 -3.72
C ARG A 133 -14.68 -1.76 -4.29
N GLU A 134 -13.78 -0.84 -3.97
CA GLU A 134 -13.81 0.52 -4.53
C GLU A 134 -13.73 0.50 -6.06
N TYR A 135 -12.76 -0.23 -6.62
CA TYR A 135 -12.61 -0.35 -8.08
C TYR A 135 -13.83 -0.97 -8.74
N LEU A 136 -14.42 -2.01 -8.14
CA LEU A 136 -15.64 -2.64 -8.66
C LEU A 136 -16.83 -1.69 -8.59
N ASN A 137 -17.01 -0.94 -7.50
CA ASN A 137 -18.08 0.07 -7.39
C ASN A 137 -17.95 1.16 -8.46
N ASN A 138 -16.73 1.63 -8.71
CA ASN A 138 -16.45 2.62 -9.75
C ASN A 138 -16.71 2.05 -11.15
N LEU A 139 -16.32 0.79 -11.38
CA LEU A 139 -16.56 0.08 -12.62
C LEU A 139 -18.07 -0.15 -12.89
N GLU A 140 -18.82 -0.55 -11.87
CA GLU A 140 -20.27 -0.76 -11.94
C GLU A 140 -21.03 0.55 -12.20
N SER A 141 -20.60 1.64 -11.56
CA SER A 141 -21.15 2.98 -11.78
C SER A 141 -21.01 3.42 -13.24
N HIS A 142 -19.96 2.94 -13.93
CA HIS A 142 -19.71 3.24 -15.34
C HIS A 142 -20.52 2.36 -16.31
N ILE A 143 -20.51 1.04 -16.08
CA ILE A 143 -21.02 0.06 -17.05
C ILE A 143 -22.52 -0.22 -16.83
N GLY A 144 -23.06 0.19 -15.68
CA GLY A 144 -24.43 -0.05 -15.26
C GLY A 144 -24.58 -1.31 -14.42
N ASN A 145 -25.59 -1.31 -13.54
CA ASN A 145 -25.87 -2.40 -12.61
C ASN A 145 -26.20 -3.71 -13.34
N GLY A 146 -25.56 -4.81 -12.94
CA GLY A 146 -25.88 -6.15 -13.46
C GLY A 146 -24.73 -7.16 -13.51
N HIS A 147 -23.55 -6.79 -13.01
CA HIS A 147 -22.32 -7.57 -13.16
C HIS A 147 -21.65 -7.87 -11.80
N GLU A 148 -22.37 -8.54 -10.91
CA GLU A 148 -21.80 -9.07 -9.66
C GLU A 148 -20.87 -10.27 -9.97
N TRP A 149 -19.63 -9.98 -10.36
CA TRP A 149 -18.60 -11.01 -10.43
C TRP A 149 -17.52 -10.73 -9.40
N PRO A 150 -17.29 -11.66 -8.45
CA PRO A 150 -16.18 -11.51 -7.52
C PRO A 150 -14.86 -11.40 -8.31
N PRO A 151 -13.85 -10.72 -7.76
CA PRO A 151 -12.53 -10.69 -8.38
C PRO A 151 -11.97 -12.09 -8.47
N SER A 152 -11.22 -12.38 -9.52
CA SER A 152 -10.43 -13.62 -9.59
C SER A 152 -9.26 -13.54 -8.62
N ASP A 153 -8.70 -14.70 -8.26
CA ASP A 153 -7.50 -14.78 -7.43
C ASP A 153 -6.32 -14.04 -8.08
N ASP A 154 -6.23 -14.05 -9.41
CA ASP A 154 -5.17 -13.37 -10.16
C ASP A 154 -5.34 -11.84 -10.13
N GLU A 155 -6.58 -11.35 -10.19
CA GLU A 155 -6.91 -9.92 -10.07
C GLU A 155 -6.53 -9.40 -8.68
N LEU A 156 -6.95 -10.10 -7.62
CA LEU A 156 -6.56 -9.77 -6.24
C LEU A 156 -5.05 -9.85 -6.05
N ARG A 157 -4.39 -10.87 -6.59
CA ARG A 157 -2.94 -11.02 -6.48
C ARG A 157 -2.19 -9.85 -7.11
N ARG A 158 -2.63 -9.32 -8.25
CA ARG A 158 -2.01 -8.14 -8.87
C ARG A 158 -2.14 -6.88 -8.00
N ILE A 159 -3.27 -6.71 -7.31
CA ILE A 159 -3.46 -5.63 -6.32
C ILE A 159 -2.48 -5.82 -5.16
N GLN A 160 -2.42 -7.02 -4.59
CA GLN A 160 -1.54 -7.35 -3.47
C GLN A 160 -0.05 -7.17 -3.80
N GLN A 161 0.39 -7.61 -4.99
CA GLN A 161 1.75 -7.38 -5.48
C GLN A 161 2.07 -5.88 -5.55
N SER A 162 1.12 -5.08 -6.03
CA SER A 162 1.29 -3.62 -6.14
C SER A 162 1.35 -2.93 -4.78
N LEU A 163 0.55 -3.42 -3.82
CA LEU A 163 0.67 -3.03 -2.41
C LEU A 163 2.06 -3.37 -1.83
N PHE A 164 2.60 -4.56 -2.08
CA PHE A 164 3.97 -4.86 -1.63
C PHE A 164 5.05 -4.02 -2.32
N ARG A 165 4.86 -3.63 -3.60
CA ARG A 165 5.74 -2.67 -4.28
C ARG A 165 5.67 -1.30 -3.60
N PHE A 166 4.47 -0.84 -3.24
CA PHE A 166 4.26 0.37 -2.45
C PHE A 166 5.00 0.30 -1.10
N GLU A 167 4.82 -0.78 -0.33
CA GLU A 167 5.52 -0.99 0.95
C GLU A 167 7.05 -1.05 0.76
N THR A 168 7.52 -1.66 -0.32
CA THR A 168 8.95 -1.67 -0.66
C THR A 168 9.46 -0.26 -0.89
N TYR A 169 8.69 0.57 -1.61
CA TYR A 169 9.02 1.97 -1.83
C TYR A 169 9.08 2.76 -0.50
N CYS A 170 8.08 2.62 0.38
CA CYS A 170 8.06 3.22 1.73
C CYS A 170 9.30 2.89 2.54
N ASN A 171 9.69 1.62 2.54
CA ASN A 171 10.85 1.18 3.30
C ASN A 171 12.18 1.57 2.63
N THR A 172 12.23 1.68 1.30
CA THR A 172 13.47 2.00 0.58
C THR A 172 13.77 3.49 0.64
N PHE A 173 12.75 4.33 0.49
CA PHE A 173 12.86 5.77 0.36
C PHE A 173 11.95 6.46 1.38
N PRO A 174 12.15 6.31 2.70
CA PRO A 174 11.30 7.02 3.66
C PRO A 174 11.38 8.54 3.45
N PRO A 175 10.30 9.30 3.75
CA PRO A 175 10.34 10.75 3.63
C PRO A 175 11.49 11.32 4.45
N LEU A 176 12.23 12.23 3.83
CA LEU A 176 13.21 13.02 4.57
C LEU A 176 12.40 14.03 5.39
N GLY A 177 12.60 14.08 6.71
CA GLY A 177 11.81 14.94 7.60
C GLY A 177 11.75 16.42 7.16
N GLU A 178 10.83 17.16 7.77
CA GLU A 178 10.22 18.49 7.45
C GLU A 178 11.01 19.58 6.69
N HIS A 179 12.33 19.47 6.54
CA HIS A 179 13.19 20.51 5.96
C HIS A 179 14.15 20.01 4.89
N LEU A 180 14.07 18.74 4.50
CA LEU A 180 14.96 18.15 3.52
C LEU A 180 14.19 17.85 2.25
N TRP A 181 13.91 18.91 1.47
CA TRP A 181 13.61 18.70 0.07
C TRP A 181 14.75 17.88 -0.55
N PRO A 182 14.45 16.75 -1.21
CA PRO A 182 15.47 15.94 -1.83
C PRO A 182 16.22 16.82 -2.84
N ASN A 183 17.55 16.86 -2.74
CA ASN A 183 18.36 17.44 -3.80
C ASN A 183 18.19 16.59 -5.09
N ASP A 184 18.67 17.11 -6.22
CA ASP A 184 18.52 16.43 -7.51
C ASP A 184 19.08 14.99 -7.48
N ASP A 185 20.16 14.74 -6.72
CA ASP A 185 20.73 13.40 -6.55
C ASP A 185 19.75 12.42 -5.87
N VAL A 186 19.05 12.86 -4.82
CA VAL A 186 18.06 12.02 -4.13
C VAL A 186 16.85 11.78 -5.01
N ARG A 187 16.40 12.80 -5.77
CA ARG A 187 15.32 12.63 -6.74
C ARG A 187 15.68 11.63 -7.83
N GLU A 188 16.91 11.68 -8.36
CA GLU A 188 17.38 10.70 -9.32
C GLU A 188 17.37 9.29 -8.71
N GLU A 189 17.88 9.13 -7.48
CA GLU A 189 17.85 7.85 -6.77
C GLU A 189 16.42 7.32 -6.58
N TRP A 190 15.46 8.18 -6.25
CA TRP A 190 14.05 7.80 -6.11
C TRP A 190 13.47 7.30 -7.43
N THR A 191 13.82 7.93 -8.55
CA THR A 191 13.33 7.50 -9.87
C THR A 191 13.94 6.18 -10.34
N THR A 192 15.12 5.77 -9.84
CA THR A 192 15.71 4.46 -10.17
C THR A 192 14.85 3.28 -9.70
N PHE A 193 13.96 3.51 -8.73
CA PHE A 193 12.96 2.52 -8.33
C PHE A 193 12.03 2.13 -9.47
N PHE A 194 11.61 3.08 -10.30
CA PHE A 194 10.68 2.80 -11.39
C PHE A 194 11.36 2.17 -12.59
N ASP A 195 12.67 2.41 -12.78
CA ASP A 195 13.47 1.86 -13.90
C ASP A 195 13.51 0.32 -13.91
N ILE A 196 13.13 -0.35 -12.83
CA ILE A 196 13.14 -1.82 -12.69
C ILE A 196 11.76 -2.47 -12.92
N TYR A 197 10.72 -1.65 -13.11
CA TYR A 197 9.36 -2.08 -13.33
C TYR A 197 8.91 -1.79 -14.75
N GLN A 198 8.04 -2.64 -15.27
CA GLN A 198 7.40 -2.39 -16.56
C GLN A 198 6.39 -1.23 -16.44
N PRO A 199 6.09 -0.49 -17.51
CA PRO A 199 5.19 0.66 -17.46
C PRO A 199 3.83 0.35 -16.82
N TRP A 200 3.26 -0.82 -17.09
CA TRP A 200 2.00 -1.24 -16.48
C TRP A 200 2.13 -1.63 -14.99
N GLU A 201 3.29 -2.12 -14.54
CA GLU A 201 3.54 -2.33 -13.11
C GLU A 201 3.63 -0.99 -12.36
N ILE A 202 4.16 0.05 -13.02
CA ILE A 202 4.18 1.42 -12.50
C ILE A 202 2.76 2.01 -12.47
N GLU A 203 1.95 1.78 -13.52
CA GLU A 203 0.53 2.17 -13.54
C GLU A 203 -0.26 1.48 -12.41
N GLN A 204 0.00 0.19 -12.17
CA GLN A 204 -0.59 -0.53 -11.05
C GLN A 204 -0.20 0.10 -9.71
N LEU A 205 1.08 0.46 -9.54
CA LEU A 205 1.56 1.12 -8.34
C LEU A 205 0.87 2.50 -8.15
N GLY A 206 0.75 3.29 -9.21
CA GLY A 206 0.01 4.55 -9.19
C GLY A 206 -1.49 4.36 -8.87
N SER A 207 -2.10 3.31 -9.42
CA SER A 207 -3.51 2.99 -9.15
C SER A 207 -3.76 2.64 -7.68
N VAL A 208 -2.90 1.81 -7.05
CA VAL A 208 -3.05 1.49 -5.62
C VAL A 208 -2.71 2.68 -4.74
N HIS A 209 -1.76 3.52 -5.15
CA HIS A 209 -1.44 4.77 -4.45
C HIS A 209 -2.67 5.70 -4.38
N GLU A 210 -3.30 5.99 -5.52
CA GLU A 210 -4.51 6.80 -5.57
C GLU A 210 -5.68 6.13 -4.80
N ALA A 211 -5.81 4.80 -4.84
CA ALA A 211 -6.85 4.11 -4.05
C ALA A 211 -6.60 4.21 -2.53
N LEU A 212 -5.36 4.01 -2.08
CA LEU A 212 -5.00 4.21 -0.68
C LEU A 212 -5.27 5.66 -0.24
N PHE A 213 -4.96 6.62 -1.11
CA PHE A 213 -5.28 8.03 -0.87
C PHE A 213 -6.80 8.23 -0.73
N ARG A 214 -7.62 7.68 -1.63
CA ARG A 214 -9.10 7.79 -1.54
C ARG A 214 -9.68 7.14 -0.30
N LEU A 215 -9.09 6.05 0.18
CA LEU A 215 -9.49 5.43 1.44
C LEU A 215 -9.10 6.30 2.65
N LEU A 216 -7.94 6.95 2.62
CA LEU A 216 -7.39 7.67 3.76
C LEU A 216 -7.87 9.12 3.86
N ALA A 217 -8.07 9.81 2.74
CA ALA A 217 -8.47 11.21 2.70
C ALA A 217 -9.79 11.52 3.44
N PRO A 218 -10.86 10.71 3.37
CA PRO A 218 -12.07 10.93 4.18
C PRO A 218 -11.80 10.89 5.67
N VAL A 219 -10.95 9.94 6.09
CA VAL A 219 -10.58 9.70 7.48
C VAL A 219 -9.71 10.85 8.01
N PHE A 220 -8.82 11.38 7.18
CA PHE A 220 -8.04 12.58 7.46
C PHE A 220 -8.92 13.84 7.50
N ASN A 221 -9.81 14.02 6.53
CA ASN A 221 -10.71 15.17 6.43
C ASN A 221 -11.70 15.25 7.61
N ASP A 222 -12.13 14.11 8.15
CA ASP A 222 -12.88 14.04 9.42
C ASP A 222 -12.06 14.62 10.58
N CYS A 223 -10.77 14.29 10.70
CA CYS A 223 -9.87 14.90 11.68
C CYS A 223 -9.68 16.40 11.44
N ALA A 224 -9.43 16.83 10.20
CA ALA A 224 -9.28 18.25 9.84
C ALA A 224 -10.55 19.07 10.10
N GLN A 225 -11.72 18.47 9.93
CA GLN A 225 -13.00 19.09 10.21
C GLN A 225 -13.24 19.33 11.70
N HIS A 226 -12.83 18.38 12.53
CA HIS A 226 -13.31 18.31 13.91
C HIS A 226 -12.25 18.61 14.96
N ASP A 227 -10.94 18.47 14.69
CA ASP A 227 -9.93 18.73 15.73
C ASP A 227 -9.69 20.24 15.95
N ILE A 228 -9.79 20.69 17.20
CA ILE A 228 -9.58 22.10 17.56
C ILE A 228 -8.12 22.53 17.39
N SER A 229 -7.16 21.63 17.62
CA SER A 229 -5.73 21.97 17.52
C SER A 229 -5.30 22.08 16.06
N TRP A 230 -5.76 21.18 15.20
CA TRP A 230 -5.52 21.23 13.76
C TRP A 230 -6.07 22.51 13.13
N ALA A 231 -7.19 23.03 13.65
CA ALA A 231 -7.73 24.31 13.21
C ALA A 231 -6.85 25.51 13.58
N TRP A 232 -6.23 25.45 14.77
CA TRP A 232 -5.29 26.47 15.23
C TRP A 232 -4.06 26.54 14.32
N ASP A 233 -3.62 25.38 13.84
CA ASP A 233 -2.50 25.25 12.91
C ASP A 233 -2.93 25.29 11.42
N GLU A 234 -4.20 25.65 11.15
CA GLU A 234 -4.76 25.83 9.80
C GLU A 234 -4.62 24.61 8.87
N VAL A 235 -4.70 23.39 9.43
CA VAL A 235 -4.66 22.13 8.66
C VAL A 235 -5.80 22.11 7.65
N ARG A 236 -5.43 21.89 6.38
CA ARG A 236 -6.35 21.88 5.26
C ARG A 236 -7.00 20.54 5.04
N TYR A 237 -8.19 20.56 4.43
CA TYR A 237 -8.76 19.36 3.83
C TYR A 237 -7.91 18.92 2.63
N ALA A 238 -7.74 17.60 2.49
CA ALA A 238 -7.19 17.01 1.28
C ALA A 238 -8.11 17.28 0.09
N ARG A 239 -7.56 17.90 -0.96
CA ARG A 239 -8.30 18.35 -2.16
C ARG A 239 -7.80 17.75 -3.47
N ASP A 240 -6.65 17.10 -3.45
CA ASP A 240 -6.08 16.38 -4.58
C ASP A 240 -5.11 15.31 -4.03
N TYR A 241 -4.60 14.44 -4.91
CA TYR A 241 -3.68 13.33 -4.58
C TYR A 241 -2.27 13.77 -4.20
N ASP A 242 -1.98 15.07 -4.24
CA ASP A 242 -0.71 15.66 -3.86
C ASP A 242 -0.79 16.36 -2.49
N ASP A 243 -1.82 16.08 -1.68
CA ASP A 243 -1.90 16.58 -0.31
C ASP A 243 -0.76 16.01 0.55
N GLY A 244 0.12 16.90 1.00
CA GLY A 244 1.34 16.52 1.71
C GLY A 244 1.08 15.83 3.05
N HIS A 245 -0.05 16.07 3.72
CA HIS A 245 -0.37 15.40 4.98
C HIS A 245 -0.83 13.96 4.73
N VAL A 246 -1.70 13.74 3.75
CA VAL A 246 -2.15 12.39 3.39
C VAL A 246 -0.98 11.57 2.83
N GLU A 247 -0.15 12.16 1.96
CA GLU A 247 1.07 11.52 1.47
C GLU A 247 2.04 11.15 2.61
N TRP A 248 2.19 12.02 3.62
CA TRP A 248 2.97 11.71 4.80
C TRP A 248 2.39 10.52 5.57
N LEU A 249 1.07 10.46 5.76
CA LEU A 249 0.44 9.32 6.41
C LEU A 249 0.64 8.02 5.61
N LEU A 250 0.53 8.09 4.28
CA LEU A 250 0.78 6.96 3.37
C LEU A 250 2.22 6.46 3.46
N SER A 251 3.18 7.35 3.67
CA SER A 251 4.60 7.01 3.81
C SER A 251 4.91 6.12 5.03
N GLY A 252 4.03 6.08 6.03
CA GLY A 252 4.14 5.21 7.20
C GLY A 252 3.97 3.72 6.88
N GLY A 253 3.62 3.36 5.64
CA GLY A 253 3.49 2.00 5.15
C GLY A 253 2.12 1.39 5.42
N LEU A 254 1.86 0.25 4.79
CA LEU A 254 0.53 -0.35 4.69
C LEU A 254 -0.05 -0.79 6.04
N ARG A 255 0.81 -1.27 6.95
CA ARG A 255 0.37 -1.64 8.30
C ARG A 255 -0.15 -0.44 9.08
N TYR A 256 0.49 0.71 8.90
CA TYR A 256 0.09 1.95 9.55
C TYR A 256 -1.21 2.49 8.94
N VAL A 257 -1.29 2.52 7.61
CA VAL A 257 -2.51 2.90 6.88
C VAL A 257 -3.69 2.02 7.27
N ASN A 258 -3.54 0.68 7.23
CA ASN A 258 -4.60 -0.24 7.61
C ASN A 258 -5.06 -0.03 9.07
N LYS A 259 -4.12 0.27 9.97
CA LYS A 259 -4.44 0.58 11.37
C LYS A 259 -5.27 1.85 11.50
N ILE A 260 -4.94 2.91 10.76
CA ILE A 260 -5.74 4.16 10.75
C ILE A 260 -7.16 3.88 10.25
N LEU A 261 -7.28 3.19 9.11
CA LEU A 261 -8.57 2.90 8.48
C LEU A 261 -9.46 1.99 9.35
N SER A 262 -8.85 1.06 10.09
CA SER A 262 -9.56 0.13 10.98
C SER A 262 -9.92 0.77 12.34
N THR A 263 -9.42 1.96 12.64
CA THR A 263 -9.67 2.63 13.92
C THR A 263 -10.98 3.40 13.86
N ALA A 264 -11.97 2.96 14.66
CA ALA A 264 -13.32 3.53 14.66
C ALA A 264 -13.40 4.85 15.43
N ASN A 265 -12.68 4.99 16.55
CA ASN A 265 -12.76 6.16 17.41
C ASN A 265 -11.92 7.33 16.87
N PHE A 266 -12.49 8.53 16.88
CA PHE A 266 -11.84 9.77 16.46
C PHE A 266 -10.51 10.02 17.18
N HIS A 267 -10.48 9.89 18.51
CA HIS A 267 -9.30 10.19 19.30
C HIS A 267 -8.15 9.22 19.00
N ASP A 268 -8.43 7.92 18.97
CA ASP A 268 -7.40 6.92 18.66
C ASP A 268 -6.83 7.14 17.26
N ARG A 269 -7.70 7.49 16.29
CA ARG A 269 -7.30 7.84 14.93
C ARG A 269 -6.44 9.11 14.89
N TRP A 270 -6.84 10.16 15.60
CA TRP A 270 -6.08 11.40 15.72
C TRP A 270 -4.71 11.16 16.36
N VAL A 271 -4.63 10.34 17.42
CA VAL A 271 -3.36 9.93 18.05
C VAL A 271 -2.49 9.17 17.04
N LEU A 272 -3.07 8.24 16.29
CA LEU A 272 -2.34 7.49 15.28
C LEU A 272 -1.74 8.40 14.22
N MET A 273 -2.49 9.41 13.76
CA MET A 273 -2.04 10.38 12.76
C MET A 273 -0.94 11.32 13.26
N GLY A 274 -0.47 11.20 14.52
CA GLY A 274 0.58 12.05 15.09
C GLY A 274 0.05 13.16 16.00
N GLY A 275 -1.27 13.21 16.24
CA GLY A 275 -1.91 14.18 17.10
C GLY A 275 -1.54 15.62 16.73
N ARG A 276 -0.79 16.28 17.62
CA ARG A 276 -0.31 17.66 17.38
C ARG A 276 0.96 17.73 16.53
N GLU A 277 1.79 16.69 16.55
CA GLU A 277 3.05 16.65 15.80
C GLU A 277 2.81 16.36 14.31
N ALA A 278 1.68 15.73 13.98
CA ALA A 278 1.21 15.44 12.62
C ALA A 278 1.28 16.63 11.66
N ILE A 279 1.00 17.82 12.18
CA ILE A 279 0.67 19.02 11.41
C ILE A 279 1.91 19.65 10.77
N HIS A 280 3.09 19.32 11.27
CA HIS A 280 4.34 19.85 10.74
C HIS A 280 4.93 18.95 9.64
N HIS A 281 4.32 17.79 9.41
CA HIS A 281 4.75 16.84 8.41
C HIS A 281 3.91 16.95 7.13
N GLU A 282 4.47 17.60 6.13
CA GLU A 282 3.97 17.60 4.75
C GLU A 282 5.07 17.05 3.83
N CYS A 283 4.74 16.06 3.00
CA CYS A 283 5.65 15.62 1.95
C CYS A 283 4.87 15.06 0.76
N ASN A 284 5.15 15.51 -0.47
CA ASN A 284 4.51 14.96 -1.67
C ASN A 284 5.29 13.75 -2.19
N TRP A 285 5.66 12.86 -1.29
CA TRP A 285 6.81 11.97 -1.45
C TRP A 285 6.70 11.01 -2.65
N LEU A 286 5.64 10.22 -2.75
CA LEU A 286 5.48 9.27 -3.85
C LEU A 286 4.88 9.98 -5.08
N TYR A 287 3.92 10.87 -4.87
CA TYR A 287 3.32 11.64 -5.96
C TYR A 287 4.36 12.46 -6.75
N GLU A 288 5.22 13.23 -6.08
CA GLU A 288 6.30 14.00 -6.71
C GLU A 288 7.31 13.09 -7.41
N THR A 289 7.55 11.89 -6.87
CA THR A 289 8.42 10.89 -7.49
C THR A 289 7.85 10.40 -8.82
N PHE A 290 6.54 10.15 -8.89
CA PHE A 290 5.87 9.85 -10.16
C PHE A 290 6.00 11.02 -11.15
N GLN A 291 5.76 12.26 -10.71
CA GLN A 291 5.88 13.44 -11.57
C GLN A 291 7.33 13.66 -12.06
N THR A 292 8.31 13.42 -11.20
CA THR A 292 9.73 13.52 -11.54
C THR A 292 10.13 12.45 -12.54
N TYR A 293 9.72 11.20 -12.31
CA TYR A 293 9.95 10.10 -13.24
C TYR A 293 9.34 10.39 -14.61
N LYS A 294 8.10 10.91 -14.63
CA LYS A 294 7.44 11.41 -15.84
C LYS A 294 8.32 12.42 -16.59
N ASN A 295 8.86 13.41 -15.90
CA ASN A 295 9.71 14.41 -16.55
C ASN A 295 11.05 13.83 -17.06
N LEU A 296 11.71 12.96 -16.29
CA LEU A 296 13.01 12.38 -16.66
C LEU A 296 12.90 11.41 -17.84
N PHE A 297 11.87 10.57 -17.86
CA PHE A 297 11.65 9.64 -18.97
C PHE A 297 11.39 10.38 -20.29
N LEU A 298 10.62 11.47 -20.25
CA LEU A 298 10.41 12.35 -21.41
C LEU A 298 11.74 12.90 -21.96
N LEU A 299 12.69 13.23 -21.09
CA LEU A 299 14.01 13.70 -21.48
C LEU A 299 14.86 12.58 -22.08
N ARG A 300 14.87 11.38 -21.48
CA ARG A 300 15.63 10.21 -21.98
C ARG A 300 15.16 9.80 -23.39
N GLN A 301 13.85 9.74 -23.61
CA GLN A 301 13.28 9.37 -24.92
C GLN A 301 13.53 10.38 -26.03
N LYS A 302 13.74 11.67 -25.70
CA LYS A 302 14.11 12.69 -26.69
C LYS A 302 15.43 12.38 -27.41
N GLY A 303 16.27 11.49 -26.88
CA GLY A 303 17.53 11.05 -27.48
C GLY A 303 17.51 9.75 -28.30
N GLN A 304 16.45 8.92 -28.27
CA GLN A 304 16.47 7.54 -28.81
C GLN A 304 15.31 7.18 -29.76
N ALA A 305 14.76 8.15 -30.48
CA ALA A 305 13.57 7.96 -31.30
C ALA A 305 13.81 7.20 -32.62
N SER A 306 13.91 5.86 -32.54
CA SER A 306 13.73 4.98 -33.69
C SER A 306 13.40 3.56 -33.23
N GLY A 307 12.13 3.12 -33.32
CA GLY A 307 11.84 1.68 -33.39
C GLY A 307 10.60 1.08 -32.71
N ILE A 308 9.72 1.84 -32.04
CA ILE A 308 8.50 1.22 -31.46
C ILE A 308 7.38 1.22 -32.50
N GLY A 309 6.91 0.04 -32.90
CA GLY A 309 5.82 -0.16 -33.86
C GLY A 309 4.47 0.33 -33.32
N ARG A 310 3.58 0.77 -34.22
CA ARG A 310 2.22 1.23 -33.89
C ARG A 310 1.28 0.04 -33.63
N VAL A 311 0.56 0.05 -32.50
CA VAL A 311 -0.52 -0.89 -32.19
C VAL A 311 -1.85 -0.12 -32.16
N THR A 312 -2.65 -0.20 -33.22
CA THR A 312 -3.87 0.63 -33.37
C THR A 312 -5.12 0.08 -32.68
N LYS A 313 -5.21 -1.24 -32.45
CA LYS A 313 -6.34 -1.89 -31.74
C LYS A 313 -5.88 -3.16 -30.99
N PRO A 314 -6.55 -3.55 -29.88
CA PRO A 314 -6.22 -4.79 -29.16
C PRO A 314 -6.39 -6.06 -30.01
N GLY A 315 -7.24 -6.03 -31.04
CA GLY A 315 -7.42 -7.10 -32.02
C GLY A 315 -6.48 -7.05 -33.22
N ASP A 316 -5.65 -6.00 -33.35
CA ASP A 316 -4.58 -5.94 -34.35
C ASP A 316 -3.30 -6.65 -33.85
N LEU A 317 -3.24 -6.95 -32.54
CA LEU A 317 -2.23 -7.82 -31.94
C LEU A 317 -2.53 -9.26 -32.34
N LYS A 318 -1.52 -9.97 -32.86
CA LYS A 318 -1.72 -11.38 -33.24
C LYS A 318 -1.89 -12.19 -31.95
N GLU A 319 -2.80 -13.17 -31.93
CA GLU A 319 -2.98 -14.15 -30.83
C GLU A 319 -1.69 -14.87 -30.38
N ASN A 320 -0.61 -14.78 -31.17
CA ASN A 320 0.70 -15.35 -30.86
C ASN A 320 1.68 -14.36 -30.19
N ASP A 321 1.28 -13.12 -29.91
CA ASP A 321 2.11 -12.20 -29.14
C ASP A 321 1.96 -12.51 -27.65
N PHE A 322 3.06 -12.99 -27.06
CA PHE A 322 3.24 -13.45 -25.67
C PHE A 322 3.00 -12.39 -24.58
N LEU A 323 2.26 -11.32 -24.88
CA LEU A 323 2.03 -10.20 -23.99
C LEU A 323 1.02 -10.59 -22.92
N SER A 324 1.27 -10.18 -21.67
CA SER A 324 0.29 -10.35 -20.60
C SER A 324 -0.94 -9.48 -20.89
N THR A 325 -2.14 -9.92 -20.47
CA THR A 325 -3.37 -9.12 -20.60
C THR A 325 -3.19 -7.67 -20.11
N VAL A 326 -2.46 -7.49 -19.02
CA VAL A 326 -2.22 -6.18 -18.38
C VAL A 326 -1.42 -5.25 -19.28
N GLU A 327 -0.42 -5.79 -19.97
CA GLU A 327 0.39 -5.05 -20.94
C GLU A 327 -0.48 -4.58 -22.11
N ARG A 328 -1.32 -5.45 -22.66
CA ARG A 328 -2.27 -5.09 -23.74
C ARG A 328 -3.25 -4.00 -23.32
N LEU A 329 -3.70 -4.01 -22.07
CA LEU A 329 -4.60 -2.99 -21.53
C LEU A 329 -3.91 -1.64 -21.36
N TRP A 330 -2.70 -1.67 -20.83
CA TRP A 330 -1.88 -0.48 -20.72
C TRP A 330 -1.60 0.10 -22.10
N GLU A 331 -1.16 -0.72 -23.07
CA GLU A 331 -0.97 -0.27 -24.45
C GLU A 331 -2.27 0.26 -25.07
N TRP A 332 -3.41 -0.39 -24.88
CA TRP A 332 -4.68 0.09 -25.43
C TRP A 332 -5.08 1.47 -24.89
N SER A 333 -5.01 1.64 -23.58
CA SER A 333 -5.35 2.91 -22.91
C SER A 333 -4.42 4.03 -23.37
N HIS A 334 -3.16 3.70 -23.63
CA HIS A 334 -2.11 4.64 -23.94
C HIS A 334 -1.84 4.82 -25.44
N VAL A 335 -2.25 3.93 -26.36
CA VAL A 335 -1.93 4.08 -27.79
C VAL A 335 -3.04 4.78 -28.57
N LYS A 336 -4.32 4.62 -28.19
CA LYS A 336 -5.46 5.26 -28.90
C LYS A 336 -5.51 6.78 -28.77
N HIS A 337 -4.95 7.36 -27.71
CA HIS A 337 -4.92 8.82 -27.51
C HIS A 337 -4.14 9.60 -28.60
N TYR A 338 -3.37 8.92 -29.46
CA TYR A 338 -2.35 9.53 -30.31
C TYR A 338 -2.70 9.62 -31.79
N GLU A 339 -3.83 9.07 -32.25
CA GLU A 339 -4.20 9.16 -33.68
C GLU A 339 -4.51 10.60 -34.15
N GLY A 340 -4.71 11.55 -33.21
CA GLY A 340 -5.00 12.96 -33.52
C GLY A 340 -3.87 13.97 -33.25
N TRP A 341 -2.85 13.61 -32.47
CA TRP A 341 -1.77 14.49 -32.06
C TRP A 341 -0.47 13.95 -32.66
N GLY A 342 0.07 14.59 -33.70
CA GLY A 342 1.15 14.06 -34.55
C GLY A 342 2.35 13.43 -33.81
N GLU A 343 3.22 12.73 -34.57
CA GLU A 343 4.31 11.81 -34.15
C GLU A 343 5.19 12.21 -32.94
N GLN A 344 5.20 13.47 -32.53
CA GLN A 344 5.84 13.96 -31.30
C GLN A 344 5.07 13.65 -30.01
N SER A 345 3.79 13.33 -30.08
CA SER A 345 2.93 13.15 -28.90
C SER A 345 3.06 11.76 -28.29
N PHE A 346 3.49 10.74 -29.06
CA PHE A 346 3.71 9.34 -28.64
C PHE A 346 4.55 9.17 -27.35
N ARG A 347 5.21 10.23 -26.88
CA ARG A 347 6.17 10.23 -25.78
C ARG A 347 5.56 10.47 -24.40
N CYS A 348 4.27 10.80 -24.27
CA CYS A 348 3.68 11.22 -22.99
C CYS A 348 3.08 10.10 -22.13
N ASN A 349 3.13 8.85 -22.58
CA ASN A 349 2.48 7.70 -21.93
C ASN A 349 3.18 7.23 -20.65
N MET A 350 2.84 7.84 -19.52
CA MET A 350 3.35 7.38 -18.24
C MET A 350 2.30 7.34 -17.16
N ALA A 351 2.58 6.45 -16.22
CA ALA A 351 1.88 6.33 -14.96
C ALA A 351 1.64 7.69 -14.30
N MET A 352 0.44 7.82 -13.72
CA MET A 352 -0.03 9.02 -13.01
C MET A 352 -0.34 10.23 -13.91
N GLU A 353 -0.56 10.05 -15.21
CA GLU A 353 -1.18 11.11 -16.00
C GLU A 353 -2.64 11.31 -15.58
N ASP A 354 -3.04 12.57 -15.37
CA ASP A 354 -4.39 12.93 -14.91
C ASP A 354 -5.48 12.43 -15.86
N LEU A 355 -5.15 12.32 -17.15
CA LEU A 355 -6.04 11.81 -18.19
C LEU A 355 -6.48 10.37 -17.94
N PHE A 356 -5.65 9.56 -17.29
CA PHE A 356 -5.94 8.15 -16.98
C PHE A 356 -6.41 7.94 -15.54
N ARG A 357 -6.55 9.01 -14.75
CA ARG A 357 -6.97 8.95 -13.35
C ARG A 357 -8.30 8.20 -13.18
N SER A 358 -9.26 8.46 -14.06
CA SER A 358 -10.55 7.79 -14.05
C SER A 358 -10.45 6.28 -14.35
N LEU A 359 -9.57 5.88 -15.27
CA LEU A 359 -9.30 4.47 -15.53
C LEU A 359 -8.66 3.79 -14.32
N ARG A 360 -7.69 4.46 -13.68
CA ARG A 360 -7.03 3.97 -12.46
C ARG A 360 -7.99 3.82 -11.30
N SER A 361 -8.95 4.74 -11.13
CA SER A 361 -10.00 4.60 -10.12
C SER A 361 -10.94 3.43 -10.37
N CYS A 362 -11.01 2.90 -11.59
CA CYS A 362 -11.69 1.64 -11.90
C CYS A 362 -10.77 0.41 -11.81
N GLY A 363 -9.49 0.57 -11.47
CA GLY A 363 -8.54 -0.54 -11.36
C GLY A 363 -8.25 -1.27 -12.68
N TYR A 364 -8.34 -0.58 -13.83
CA TYR A 364 -8.33 -1.24 -15.15
C TYR A 364 -7.11 -2.14 -15.40
N VAL A 365 -5.94 -1.81 -14.84
CA VAL A 365 -4.68 -2.59 -14.94
C VAL A 365 -4.64 -3.83 -14.02
N PHE A 366 -5.68 -4.08 -13.24
CA PHE A 366 -5.78 -5.26 -12.38
C PHE A 366 -6.69 -6.34 -12.95
N TRP A 367 -7.60 -6.00 -13.87
CA TRP A 367 -8.63 -6.91 -14.33
C TRP A 367 -8.17 -7.92 -15.37
N ASP A 368 -8.77 -9.12 -15.31
CA ASP A 368 -8.57 -10.16 -16.30
C ASP A 368 -9.21 -9.78 -17.65
N GLU A 369 -8.64 -10.29 -18.73
CA GLU A 369 -9.12 -10.04 -20.08
C GLU A 369 -10.55 -10.53 -20.24
N SER A 370 -10.85 -11.67 -19.62
CA SER A 370 -12.16 -12.28 -19.66
C SER A 370 -13.24 -11.40 -19.02
N ARG A 371 -12.90 -10.65 -17.95
CA ARG A 371 -13.80 -9.68 -17.31
C ARG A 371 -14.03 -8.50 -18.26
N LEU A 372 -12.95 -7.93 -18.77
CA LEU A 372 -12.99 -6.73 -19.60
C LEU A 372 -13.67 -6.96 -20.96
N THR A 373 -13.44 -8.11 -21.58
CA THR A 373 -14.14 -8.52 -22.80
C THR A 373 -15.64 -8.70 -22.52
N ARG A 374 -16.01 -9.29 -21.38
CA ARG A 374 -17.42 -9.53 -21.04
C ARG A 374 -18.21 -8.25 -20.82
N ILE A 375 -17.58 -7.23 -20.22
CA ILE A 375 -18.20 -5.92 -20.02
C ILE A 375 -18.08 -4.99 -21.25
N GLY A 376 -17.58 -5.50 -22.38
CA GLY A 376 -17.41 -4.72 -23.61
C GLY A 376 -16.42 -3.55 -23.44
N TRP A 377 -15.44 -3.68 -22.54
CA TRP A 377 -14.46 -2.62 -22.26
C TRP A 377 -13.66 -2.24 -23.51
N PHE A 378 -13.27 -3.24 -24.30
CA PHE A 378 -12.48 -3.05 -25.52
C PHE A 378 -13.28 -2.45 -26.69
N ASP A 379 -14.61 -2.52 -26.63
CA ASP A 379 -15.50 -1.99 -27.66
C ASP A 379 -15.73 -0.48 -27.51
N GLN A 380 -15.38 0.08 -26.35
CA GLN A 380 -15.49 1.50 -26.05
C GLN A 380 -14.23 2.27 -26.51
N SER A 381 -14.39 3.53 -26.87
CA SER A 381 -13.23 4.44 -26.99
C SER A 381 -12.80 4.85 -25.59
N VAL A 382 -11.49 4.98 -25.34
CA VAL A 382 -10.97 5.53 -24.07
C VAL A 382 -11.57 6.92 -23.80
N HIS A 383 -11.81 7.70 -24.86
CA HIS A 383 -12.44 9.02 -24.79
C HIS A 383 -13.95 9.01 -24.53
N ASP A 384 -14.62 7.90 -24.84
CA ASP A 384 -16.05 7.73 -24.63
C ASP A 384 -16.35 7.20 -23.22
N LEU A 385 -15.30 6.81 -22.47
CA LEU A 385 -15.38 6.54 -21.05
C LEU A 385 -15.52 7.88 -20.31
N ASP A 386 -16.74 8.45 -20.33
CA ASP A 386 -17.12 9.61 -19.50
C ASP A 386 -17.24 9.17 -18.03
N LEU A 387 -16.11 8.76 -17.49
CA LEU A 387 -15.96 8.40 -16.10
C LEU A 387 -15.93 9.71 -15.30
N ASP A 388 -17.10 10.25 -14.96
CA ASP A 388 -17.24 11.28 -13.91
C ASP A 388 -17.00 10.66 -12.53
N ILE A 389 -15.81 10.10 -12.37
CA ILE A 389 -15.23 9.78 -11.07
C ILE A 389 -14.51 11.05 -10.63
N GLY A 390 -15.22 12.18 -10.69
CA GLY A 390 -14.76 13.34 -9.96
C GLY A 390 -14.87 12.95 -8.50
N ASP A 391 -13.72 12.61 -7.93
CA ASP A 391 -13.56 12.04 -6.61
C ASP A 391 -14.44 12.79 -5.61
N GLU A 392 -15.54 12.14 -5.19
CA GLU A 392 -16.55 12.79 -4.34
C GLU A 392 -15.90 13.35 -3.08
N ILE A 393 -14.83 12.71 -2.61
CA ILE A 393 -14.00 13.17 -1.49
C ILE A 393 -13.48 14.60 -1.67
N PHE A 394 -13.11 15.02 -2.89
CA PHE A 394 -12.64 16.37 -3.18
C PHE A 394 -13.79 17.32 -3.48
N LYS A 395 -14.85 16.82 -4.12
CA LYS A 395 -16.08 17.60 -4.36
C LYS A 395 -16.79 17.99 -3.06
N ASN A 396 -16.72 17.13 -2.03
CA ASN A 396 -17.34 17.33 -0.73
C ASN A 396 -16.51 18.19 0.23
N ALA A 397 -15.25 18.52 -0.11
CA ALA A 397 -14.44 19.42 0.70
C ALA A 397 -15.12 20.80 0.81
N PRO A 398 -15.23 21.41 2.01
CA PRO A 398 -15.82 22.73 2.17
C PRO A 398 -15.17 23.77 1.25
N SER A 399 -15.87 24.86 0.92
CA SER A 399 -15.18 25.98 0.26
C SER A 399 -14.09 26.56 1.18
N LEU A 400 -13.01 27.11 0.61
CA LEU A 400 -11.92 27.74 1.39
C LEU A 400 -12.46 28.79 2.39
N ARG A 401 -13.46 29.59 2.00
CA ARG A 401 -14.09 30.56 2.91
C ARG A 401 -14.84 29.91 4.07
N SER A 402 -15.44 28.74 3.86
CA SER A 402 -16.13 28.00 4.92
C SER A 402 -15.14 27.40 5.89
N GLU A 403 -14.03 26.88 5.37
CA GLU A 403 -12.90 26.32 6.11
C GLU A 403 -12.23 27.41 6.97
N GLU A 404 -11.89 28.57 6.39
CA GLU A 404 -11.33 29.73 7.11
C GLU A 404 -12.25 30.18 8.27
N ARG A 405 -13.57 30.20 8.06
CA ARG A 405 -14.52 30.53 9.13
C ARG A 405 -14.51 29.50 10.26
N SER A 406 -14.45 28.22 9.90
CA SER A 406 -14.32 27.12 10.86
C SER A 406 -13.03 27.26 11.70
N TRP A 407 -11.90 27.55 11.04
CA TRP A 407 -10.63 27.78 11.72
C TRP A 407 -10.70 28.95 12.69
N ILE A 408 -11.24 30.11 12.29
CA ILE A 408 -11.35 31.28 13.17
C ILE A 408 -12.10 30.93 14.46
N ILE A 409 -13.22 30.19 14.36
CA ILE A 409 -14.02 29.77 15.52
C ILE A 409 -13.20 28.83 16.41
N ARG A 410 -12.65 27.75 15.84
CA ARG A 410 -11.89 26.74 16.59
C ARG A 410 -10.59 27.30 17.17
N SER A 411 -9.91 28.22 16.50
CA SER A 411 -8.76 28.95 17.01
C SER A 411 -9.10 29.80 18.24
N GLY A 412 -10.30 30.40 18.27
CA GLY A 412 -10.82 31.05 19.48
C GLY A 412 -11.00 30.05 20.64
N LEU A 413 -11.62 28.89 20.37
CA LEU A 413 -11.75 27.82 21.36
C LEU A 413 -10.38 27.35 21.87
N TYR A 414 -9.39 27.24 20.98
CA TYR A 414 -8.02 26.88 21.33
C TYR A 414 -7.37 27.91 22.26
N GLN A 415 -7.54 29.21 21.98
CA GLN A 415 -7.06 30.30 22.84
C GLN A 415 -7.72 30.27 24.23
N ASP A 416 -8.99 29.85 24.30
CA ASP A 416 -9.72 29.63 25.56
C ASP A 416 -9.29 28.35 26.31
N GLY A 417 -8.29 27.63 25.80
CA GLY A 417 -7.76 26.40 26.42
C GLY A 417 -8.52 25.12 26.07
N LYS A 418 -9.51 25.17 25.17
CA LYS A 418 -10.25 23.98 24.72
C LYS A 418 -9.45 23.16 23.71
N ARG A 419 -9.59 21.83 23.73
CA ARG A 419 -8.89 20.87 22.85
C ARG A 419 -9.80 19.67 22.56
N GLY A 420 -9.53 18.95 21.47
CA GLY A 420 -10.27 17.73 21.11
C GLY A 420 -11.32 17.98 20.02
N TYR A 421 -12.37 17.16 20.04
CA TYR A 421 -13.41 17.11 19.01
C TYR A 421 -14.35 18.32 19.07
N TRP A 422 -14.66 18.90 17.91
CA TRP A 422 -15.62 19.98 17.70
C TRP A 422 -16.75 19.53 16.76
N ASP A 423 -17.98 19.54 17.26
CA ASP A 423 -19.18 19.09 16.52
C ASP A 423 -19.82 20.19 15.63
N GLY A 424 -19.19 21.36 15.55
CA GLY A 424 -19.72 22.52 14.82
C GLY A 424 -20.46 23.53 15.70
N ASN A 425 -20.74 23.21 16.97
CA ASN A 425 -21.35 24.16 17.90
C ASN A 425 -20.26 24.88 18.72
N PRO A 426 -20.23 26.23 18.75
CA PRO A 426 -19.24 26.97 19.54
C PRO A 426 -19.47 26.86 21.06
N GLU A 427 -20.70 26.52 21.49
CA GLU A 427 -21.07 26.40 22.91
C GLU A 427 -20.87 24.99 23.47
N THR A 428 -20.80 23.97 22.62
CA THR A 428 -20.51 22.61 23.08
C THR A 428 -19.07 22.58 23.62
N THR A 429 -18.96 22.04 24.83
CA THR A 429 -17.67 21.74 25.45
C THR A 429 -16.90 20.86 24.50
N ALA A 430 -15.72 21.33 24.10
CA ALA A 430 -14.72 20.46 23.52
C ALA A 430 -14.59 19.27 24.47
N ILE A 431 -14.94 18.09 23.98
CA ILE A 431 -14.83 16.87 24.76
C ILE A 431 -13.33 16.68 24.90
N ASP A 432 -12.80 16.96 26.09
CA ASP A 432 -11.47 16.51 26.46
C ASP A 432 -11.52 14.99 26.36
N PRO A 433 -10.88 14.37 25.34
CA PRO A 433 -10.96 12.92 25.16
C PRO A 433 -10.36 12.20 26.37
N SER A 434 -9.56 12.93 27.18
CA SER A 434 -9.01 12.40 28.41
C SER A 434 -10.04 12.21 29.55
N GLN A 435 -11.26 12.74 29.42
CA GLN A 435 -12.33 12.60 30.40
C GLN A 435 -13.32 11.48 30.06
N GLU A 436 -13.52 11.13 28.78
CA GLU A 436 -14.40 10.01 28.41
C GLU A 436 -13.80 8.63 28.70
N TRP A 437 -12.48 8.42 28.57
CA TRP A 437 -11.86 7.12 28.91
C TRP A 437 -11.93 6.80 30.41
N ARG A 438 -12.01 7.82 31.27
CA ARG A 438 -12.20 7.60 32.72
C ARG A 438 -13.61 7.12 33.06
N LEU A 439 -14.59 7.39 32.21
CA LEU A 439 -15.98 6.99 32.41
C LEU A 439 -16.31 5.67 31.70
N ALA A 440 -15.68 5.38 30.55
CA ALA A 440 -15.88 4.11 29.83
C ALA A 440 -15.03 2.92 30.36
N ALA A 441 -13.99 3.17 31.17
CA ALA A 441 -13.18 2.11 31.79
C ALA A 441 -13.72 1.60 33.14
N TYR A 442 -14.93 2.02 33.53
CA TYR A 442 -15.59 1.64 34.79
C TYR A 442 -17.01 1.07 34.62
N ASP A 443 -17.42 0.72 33.40
CA ASP A 443 -18.64 -0.07 33.14
C ASP A 443 -18.31 -1.41 32.46
#